data_AF-A0A1V5TDT9-F1
#
_entry.id   AF-A0A1V5TDT9-F1
#
_cell.length_a   1.000
_cell.length_b   1.000
_cell.length_c   1.000
_cell.angle_alpha   90.00
_cell.angle_beta   90.00
_cell.angle_gamma   90.00
#
_symmetry.space_group_name_H-M   'P 1'
#
loop_
_entity.id
_entity.type
_entity.pdbx_description
1 polymer ?
#
loop_
_entity_poly.entity_id
_entity_poly.type
_entity_poly.pdbx_seq_one_letter_code
_entity_poly.pdbx_strand_id
1 'polypeptide(L)' 'MRNDEAFRAPLRPEDSEKQTLGCRHTNPDICAKNRMPGKCAFVRTDNICLAPPSSWPKQYRKLKDEK' A
#
# COMPACT_ATOMS: atom_id res chain seq x y z
N MET A 1 -0.59 13.51 -7.28
CA MET A 1 -1.73 12.80 -7.93
C MET A 1 -2.44 11.96 -6.86
N ARG A 2 -3.77 12.01 -6.79
CA ARG A 2 -4.52 11.10 -5.89
C ARG A 2 -4.61 9.71 -6.53
N ASN A 3 -4.32 8.70 -5.74
CA ASN A 3 -4.28 7.28 -6.07
C ASN A 3 -5.37 6.53 -5.28
N ASP A 4 -6.61 7.05 -5.32
CA ASP A 4 -7.75 6.50 -4.59
C ASP A 4 -8.09 5.07 -5.05
N GLU A 5 -7.88 4.78 -6.33
CA GLU A 5 -8.08 3.46 -6.92
C GLU A 5 -7.16 2.40 -6.30
N ALA A 6 -5.89 2.73 -6.05
CA ALA A 6 -4.99 1.77 -5.43
C ALA A 6 -5.43 1.40 -4.01
N PHE A 7 -6.01 2.31 -3.23
CA PHE A 7 -6.48 1.96 -1.88
C PHE A 7 -7.66 0.97 -1.91
N ARG A 8 -8.48 1.01 -2.96
CA ARG A 8 -9.68 0.16 -3.10
C ARG A 8 -9.47 -1.06 -4.00
N ALA A 9 -8.38 -1.11 -4.75
CA ALA A 9 -8.12 -2.20 -5.68
C ALA A 9 -8.03 -3.55 -4.95
N PRO A 10 -8.40 -4.68 -5.60
CA PRO A 10 -8.40 -6.00 -5.00
C PRO A 10 -7.09 -6.39 -4.31
N LEU A 11 -7.18 -7.27 -3.32
CA LEU A 11 -6.00 -7.84 -2.66
C LEU A 11 -5.20 -8.71 -3.63
N ARG A 12 -3.88 -8.57 -3.62
CA ARG A 12 -2.95 -9.48 -4.29
C ARG A 12 -2.33 -10.44 -3.27
N PRO A 13 -1.73 -11.56 -3.71
CA PRO A 13 -1.23 -12.59 -2.81
C PRO A 13 -0.18 -12.08 -1.79
N GLU A 14 0.62 -11.08 -2.15
CA GLU A 14 1.68 -10.51 -1.31
C GLU A 14 1.19 -9.41 -0.35
N ASP A 15 -0.05 -8.93 -0.52
CA ASP A 15 -0.64 -7.92 0.35
C ASP A 15 -0.94 -8.52 1.73
N SER A 16 -0.61 -7.78 2.79
CA SER A 16 -0.96 -8.10 4.17
C SER A 16 -1.34 -6.84 4.93
N GLU A 17 -1.70 -6.95 6.21
CA GLU A 17 -1.99 -5.77 7.05
C GLU A 17 -0.77 -4.85 7.22
N LYS A 18 0.45 -5.38 7.06
CA LYS A 18 1.70 -4.65 7.30
C LYS A 18 2.48 -4.30 6.04
N GLN A 19 2.15 -4.92 4.91
CA GLN A 19 2.85 -4.67 3.65
C GLN A 19 1.90 -4.70 2.47
N THR A 20 2.28 -4.03 1.39
CA THR A 20 1.50 -4.03 0.16
C THR A 20 2.42 -4.14 -1.05
N LEU A 21 2.01 -4.85 -2.09
CA LEU A 21 2.71 -4.80 -3.36
C LEU A 21 2.42 -3.42 -4.02
N GLY A 22 3.39 -2.69 -4.51
CA GLY A 22 3.18 -1.29 -4.89
C GLY A 22 2.73 -0.37 -3.74
N CYS A 23 2.31 0.86 -4.10
CA CYS A 23 1.88 1.88 -3.15
C CYS A 23 0.34 1.89 -3.00
N ARG A 24 -0.16 1.71 -1.77
CA ARG A 24 -1.59 1.81 -1.42
C ARG A 24 -1.96 3.13 -0.73
N HIS A 25 -1.07 4.13 -0.72
CA HIS A 25 -1.42 5.48 -0.24
C HIS A 25 -2.29 6.19 -1.27
N THR A 26 -3.41 6.76 -0.83
CA THR A 26 -4.28 7.59 -1.68
C THR A 26 -3.61 8.89 -2.11
N ASN A 27 -2.62 9.38 -1.37
CA ASN A 27 -1.76 10.47 -1.80
C ASN A 27 -0.30 10.14 -1.44
N PRO A 28 0.45 9.51 -2.37
CA PRO A 28 1.84 9.17 -2.11
C PRO A 28 2.74 10.39 -1.94
N ASP A 29 2.39 11.55 -2.51
CA ASP A 29 3.23 12.76 -2.53
C ASP A 29 3.44 13.34 -1.12
N ILE A 30 2.47 13.16 -0.21
CA ILE A 30 2.54 13.61 1.19
C ILE A 30 3.10 12.54 2.14
N CYS A 31 3.42 11.35 1.64
CA CYS A 31 3.91 10.26 2.48
C CYS A 31 5.35 10.53 2.92
N ALA A 32 5.59 10.63 4.24
CA ALA A 32 6.92 10.83 4.80
C ALA A 32 7.92 9.69 4.49
N LYS A 33 7.43 8.54 4.00
CA LYS A 33 8.25 7.40 3.59
C LYS A 33 8.30 7.25 2.06
N ASN A 34 7.75 8.21 1.30
CA ASN A 34 7.82 8.21 -0.16
C ASN A 34 9.28 8.12 -0.63
N ARG A 35 9.57 7.20 -1.56
CA ARG A 35 10.90 6.94 -2.11
C ARG A 35 12.00 6.65 -1.08
N MET A 36 11.64 6.26 0.15
CA MET A 36 12.61 5.84 1.17
C MET A 36 13.16 4.44 0.82
N PRO A 37 14.49 4.28 0.63
CA PRO A 37 15.11 2.99 0.36
C PRO A 37 14.76 1.97 1.44
N GLY A 38 14.50 0.73 1.02
CA GLY A 38 14.12 -0.35 1.94
C GLY A 38 12.70 -0.24 2.54
N LYS A 39 11.92 0.82 2.27
CA LYS A 39 10.51 0.92 2.73
C LYS A 39 9.49 1.13 1.64
N CYS A 40 9.77 1.98 0.67
CA CYS A 40 8.79 2.39 -0.32
C CYS A 40 8.84 1.50 -1.56
N ALA A 41 7.65 1.08 -2.02
CA ALA A 41 7.51 0.31 -3.24
C ALA A 41 8.13 0.98 -4.48
N PHE A 42 8.18 2.31 -4.56
CA PHE A 42 8.73 3.02 -5.72
C PHE A 42 10.24 2.88 -5.92
N VAL A 43 10.97 2.47 -4.88
CA VAL A 43 12.44 2.38 -4.92
C VAL A 43 12.97 1.02 -4.51
N ARG A 44 12.11 0.12 -4.02
CA ARG A 44 12.49 -1.24 -3.68
C ARG A 44 12.42 -2.13 -4.92
N THR A 45 13.38 -3.03 -5.04
CA THR A 45 13.49 -3.98 -6.15
C THR A 45 12.31 -4.96 -6.21
N ASP A 46 11.71 -5.28 -5.08
CA ASP A 46 10.55 -6.17 -4.97
C ASP A 46 9.21 -5.43 -5.13
N ASN A 47 9.22 -4.11 -5.35
CA ASN A 47 8.04 -3.26 -5.39
C ASN A 47 7.17 -3.32 -4.11
N ILE A 48 7.66 -3.81 -2.97
CA ILE A 48 6.84 -3.90 -1.75
C ILE A 48 6.90 -2.59 -0.97
N CYS A 49 5.75 -2.10 -0.50
CA CYS A 49 5.68 -1.05 0.50
C CYS A 49 5.55 -1.68 1.89
N LEU A 50 6.53 -1.42 2.77
CA LEU A 50 6.50 -1.81 4.19
C LEU A 50 5.91 -0.73 5.11
N ALA A 51 5.44 0.36 4.53
CA ALA A 51 4.82 1.46 5.26
C ALA A 51 3.48 1.86 4.61
N PRO A 52 2.50 0.93 4.51
CA PRO A 52 1.17 1.27 4.03
C PRO A 52 0.51 2.33 4.92
N PRO A 53 -0.53 3.02 4.45
CA PRO A 53 -1.23 4.02 5.26
C PRO A 53 -1.81 3.39 6.52
N SER A 54 -1.96 4.16 7.60
CA SER A 54 -2.52 3.66 8.87
C SER A 54 -3.96 3.13 8.74
N SER A 55 -4.69 3.57 7.71
CA SER A 55 -6.02 3.07 7.36
C SER A 55 -6.00 1.72 6.64
N TRP A 56 -4.85 1.26 6.15
CA TRP A 56 -4.73 0.04 5.35
C TRP A 56 -5.16 -1.24 6.07
N PRO A 57 -4.77 -1.52 7.34
CA PRO A 57 -5.20 -2.76 8.00
C PRO A 57 -6.72 -2.94 8.03
N LYS A 58 -7.46 -1.85 8.23
CA LYS A 58 -8.93 -1.84 8.18
C LYS A 58 -9.45 -2.13 6.78
N GLN A 59 -8.86 -1.51 5.76
CA GLN A 59 -9.23 -1.73 4.37
C GLN A 59 -8.87 -3.12 3.87
N TYR A 60 -7.72 -3.66 4.27
CA TYR A 60 -7.28 -5.01 3.96
C TYR A 60 -8.29 -6.05 4.47
N ARG A 61 -8.73 -5.93 5.72
CA ARG A 61 -9.77 -6.80 6.30
C ARG A 61 -11.08 -6.70 5.50
N LYS A 62 -11.51 -5.49 5.18
CA LYS A 62 -12.71 -5.27 4.36
C LYS A 62 -12.61 -5.97 3.00
N LEU A 63 -11.50 -5.79 2.28
CA LEU A 63 -11.30 -6.42 0.97
C LEU A 63 -11.13 -7.94 1.05
N LYS A 64 -10.68 -8.46 2.20
CA LYS A 64 -10.56 -9.90 2.45
C LYS A 64 -11.92 -10.55 2.71
N ASP A 65 -12.80 -9.84 3.41
CA ASP A 65 -14.16 -10.30 3.74
C ASP A 65 -15.14 -10.11 2.57
N GLU A 66 -14.88 -9.18 1.64
CA GLU A 66 -15.64 -8.99 0.39
C GLU A 66 -15.33 -10.06 -0.69
N LYS A 67 -14.61 -11.13 -0.35
CA LYS A 67 -14.15 -12.16 -1.29
C LYS A 67 -15.15 -13.31 -1.47
#